data_AF-A0AAW4BJY7-F1
#
_entry.id   AF-A0AAW4BJY7-F1
#
_cell.length_a   1.000
_cell.length_b   1.000
_cell.length_c   1.000
_cell.angle_alpha   90.00
_cell.angle_beta   90.00
_cell.angle_gamma   90.00
#
_symmetry.space_group_name_H-M   'P 1'
#
loop_
_entity.id
_entity.type
_entity.pdbx_description
1 polymer ?
#
loop_
_entity_poly.entity_id
_entity_poly.type
_entity_poly.pdbx_seq_one_letter_code
_entity_poly.pdbx_strand_id
1 'polypeptide(L)'
;EPSMIAKAIEAGGDDYLTKPVDKLVLNSKLLAMQRIASMRRELKRATVKLEELNRVLQQQANEDGLTQLFNRRFMDDKLKEMISWHGRHKF
;
A
#
# COMPACT_ATOMS: atom_id res chain seq x y z
N GLU A 1 -20.85 22.88 -22.38
CA GLU A 1 -21.30 22.39 -21.06
C GLU A 1 -20.16 21.77 -20.25
N PRO A 2 -19.27 22.57 -19.64
CA PRO A 2 -18.26 22.09 -18.69
C PRO A 2 -18.88 21.34 -17.51
N SER A 3 -20.11 21.70 -17.13
CA SER A 3 -20.91 21.05 -16.09
C SER A 3 -21.17 19.56 -16.35
N MET A 4 -21.50 19.18 -17.60
CA MET A 4 -21.74 17.77 -17.93
C MET A 4 -20.46 16.93 -17.84
N ILE A 5 -19.31 17.49 -18.23
CA ILE A 5 -18.02 16.81 -18.16
C ILE A 5 -17.65 16.59 -16.69
N ALA A 6 -17.74 17.63 -15.86
CA ALA A 6 -17.48 17.53 -14.42
C ALA A 6 -18.37 16.46 -13.77
N LYS A 7 -19.68 16.48 -14.05
CA LYS A 7 -20.63 15.49 -13.54
C LYS A 7 -20.30 14.06 -13.98
N ALA A 8 -19.82 13.86 -15.21
CA ALA A 8 -19.42 12.54 -15.71
C ALA A 8 -18.17 12.00 -15.00
N ILE A 9 -17.19 12.87 -14.72
CA ILE A 9 -15.98 12.51 -13.97
C ILE A 9 -16.32 12.23 -12.50
N GLU A 10 -17.12 13.10 -11.87
CA GLU A 10 -17.58 12.92 -10.47
C GLU A 10 -18.41 11.65 -10.29
N ALA A 11 -19.16 11.22 -11.30
CA ALA A 11 -19.88 9.96 -11.30
C ALA A 11 -18.97 8.72 -11.38
N GLY A 12 -17.64 8.90 -11.50
CA GLY A 12 -16.64 7.84 -11.56
C GLY A 12 -16.08 7.57 -12.96
N GLY A 13 -16.35 8.43 -13.94
CA GLY A 13 -15.70 8.35 -15.25
C GLY A 13 -14.22 8.77 -15.17
N ASP A 14 -13.32 7.98 -15.75
CA ASP A 14 -11.89 8.32 -15.74
C ASP A 14 -11.52 9.40 -16.79
N ASP A 15 -12.28 9.51 -17.88
CA ASP A 15 -12.07 10.50 -18.95
C ASP A 15 -13.38 10.71 -19.74
N TYR A 16 -13.46 11.80 -20.50
CA TYR A 16 -14.63 12.17 -21.29
C TYR A 16 -14.24 12.51 -22.75
N LEU A 17 -14.98 11.96 -23.71
CA LEU A 17 -14.81 12.22 -25.14
C LEU A 17 -16.15 12.54 -25.80
N THR A 18 -16.19 13.66 -26.54
CA THR A 18 -17.35 14.06 -27.33
C THR A 18 -17.42 13.31 -28.67
N LYS A 19 -18.63 13.05 -29.15
CA LYS A 19 -18.85 12.49 -30.50
C LYS A 19 -18.80 13.62 -31.57
N PRO A 20 -18.37 13.31 -32.81
CA PRO A 20 -17.73 12.06 -33.22
C PRO A 20 -16.33 11.92 -32.58
N VAL A 21 -15.98 10.69 -32.17
CA VAL A 21 -14.75 10.45 -31.41
C VAL A 21 -13.54 10.44 -32.33
N ASP A 22 -12.51 11.22 -31.98
CA ASP A 22 -11.20 11.16 -32.62
C ASP A 22 -10.44 9.90 -32.17
N LYS A 23 -10.10 9.03 -33.14
CA LYS A 23 -9.42 7.76 -32.89
C LYS A 23 -8.00 7.92 -32.35
N LEU A 24 -7.27 8.95 -32.77
CA LEU A 24 -5.91 9.20 -32.30
C LEU A 24 -5.96 9.60 -30.82
N VAL A 25 -6.84 10.55 -30.48
CA VAL A 25 -7.01 11.00 -29.09
C VAL A 25 -7.46 9.86 -28.18
N LEU A 26 -8.44 9.05 -28.62
CA LEU A 26 -8.90 7.88 -27.87
C LEU A 26 -7.75 6.89 -27.61
N ASN A 27 -6.99 6.54 -28.64
CA ASN A 27 -5.88 5.58 -28.49
C ASN A 27 -4.80 6.10 -27.53
N SER A 28 -4.41 7.38 -27.62
CA SER A 28 -3.43 7.97 -26.71
C SER A 28 -3.89 7.93 -25.25
N LYS A 29 -5.18 8.24 -25.00
CA LYS A 29 -5.78 8.17 -23.66
C LYS A 29 -5.77 6.74 -23.12
N LEU A 30 -6.21 5.77 -23.92
CA LEU A 30 -6.23 4.35 -23.53
C LEU A 30 -4.83 3.83 -23.19
N LEU A 31 -3.80 4.16 -23.98
CA LEU A 31 -2.42 3.76 -23.72
C LEU A 31 -1.91 4.36 -22.39
N ALA A 32 -2.20 5.62 -22.12
CA ALA A 32 -1.82 6.26 -20.87
C ALA A 32 -2.50 5.61 -19.65
N MET A 33 -3.81 5.34 -19.75
CA MET A 33 -4.58 4.67 -18.71
C MET A 33 -4.10 3.24 -18.46
N GLN A 34 -3.81 2.48 -19.52
CA GLN A 34 -3.26 1.13 -19.42
C GLN A 34 -1.92 1.12 -18.70
N ARG A 35 -1.04 2.09 -18.98
CA ARG A 35 0.25 2.25 -18.29
C ARG A 35 0.06 2.57 -16.80
N ILE A 36 -0.90 3.43 -16.45
CA ILE A 36 -1.22 3.72 -15.04
C ILE A 36 -1.74 2.45 -14.34
N ALA A 37 -2.64 1.70 -15.00
CA ALA A 37 -3.18 0.46 -14.46
C ALA A 37 -2.13 -0.64 -14.31
N SER A 38 -1.13 -0.74 -15.21
CA SER A 38 -0.01 -1.67 -15.05
C SER A 38 0.88 -1.28 -13.87
N MET A 39 1.30 -0.02 -13.78
CA MET A 39 2.13 0.48 -12.68
C MET A 39 1.45 0.28 -11.32
N ARG A 40 0.14 0.55 -11.21
CA ARG A 40 -0.63 0.31 -9.97
C ARG A 40 -0.67 -1.18 -9.59
N ARG A 41 -0.83 -2.07 -10.57
CA ARG A 41 -0.80 -3.52 -10.33
C ARG A 41 0.57 -4.00 -9.86
N GLU A 42 1.64 -3.51 -10.47
CA GLU A 42 3.02 -3.82 -10.08
C GLU A 42 3.32 -3.30 -8.68
N LEU A 43 2.96 -2.05 -8.37
CA LEU A 43 3.11 -1.49 -7.03
C LEU A 43 2.40 -2.35 -5.99
N LYS A 44 1.13 -2.71 -6.23
CA LYS A 44 0.37 -3.57 -5.30
C LYS A 44 1.07 -4.91 -5.07
N ARG A 45 1.59 -5.56 -6.13
CA ARG A 45 2.34 -6.82 -6.00
C ARG A 45 3.61 -6.64 -5.19
N ALA A 46 4.37 -5.57 -5.46
CA ALA A 46 5.59 -5.26 -4.73
C ALA A 46 5.33 -4.99 -3.25
N THR A 47 4.27 -4.22 -2.92
CA THR A 47 3.86 -3.95 -1.53
C THR A 47 3.52 -5.22 -0.79
N VAL A 48 2.68 -6.09 -1.35
CA VAL A 48 2.31 -7.38 -0.73
C VAL A 48 3.55 -8.24 -0.52
N LYS A 49 4.47 -8.29 -1.50
CA LYS A 49 5.69 -9.09 -1.36
C LYS A 49 6.62 -8.54 -0.28
N LEU A 50 6.72 -7.21 -0.18
CA LEU A 50 7.53 -6.54 0.83
C LEU A 50 6.96 -6.77 2.24
N GLU A 51 5.64 -6.74 2.40
CA GLU A 51 4.97 -7.06 3.68
C GLU A 51 5.25 -8.51 4.11
N GLU A 52 5.16 -9.47 3.18
CA GLU A 52 5.46 -10.87 3.45
C GLU A 52 6.92 -11.06 3.87
N LEU A 53 7.86 -10.49 3.12
CA LEU A 53 9.29 -10.58 3.44
C LEU A 53 9.62 -9.91 4.78
N ASN A 54 9.02 -8.75 5.06
CA ASN A 54 9.23 -8.06 6.32
C ASN A 54 8.69 -8.88 7.50
N ARG A 55 7.55 -9.56 7.35
CA ARG A 55 7.03 -10.47 8.38
C ARG A 55 8.00 -11.62 8.66
N VAL A 56 8.52 -12.26 7.61
CA VAL A 56 9.50 -13.36 7.77
C VAL A 56 10.78 -12.86 8.43
N LEU A 57 11.29 -11.70 7.99
CA LEU A 57 12.48 -11.08 8.59
C LEU A 57 12.26 -10.73 10.06
N GLN A 58 11.09 -10.23 10.43
CA GLN A 58 10.76 -9.95 11.83
C GLN A 58 10.72 -11.22 12.68
N GLN A 59 10.16 -12.31 12.16
CA GLN A 59 10.18 -13.61 12.87
C GLN A 59 11.62 -14.08 13.06
N GLN A 60 12.43 -14.11 12.01
CA GLN A 60 13.83 -14.54 12.08
C GLN A 60 14.68 -13.68 13.00
N ALA A 61 14.43 -12.37 13.04
CA ALA A 61 15.17 -11.44 13.90
C ALA A 61 14.80 -11.57 15.38
N ASN A 62 13.55 -11.94 15.67
CA ASN A 62 12.98 -11.87 17.02
C ASN A 62 12.76 -13.23 17.67
N GLU A 63 12.82 -14.33 16.94
CA GLU A 63 12.63 -15.69 17.47
C GLU A 63 13.97 -16.40 17.73
N ASP A 64 13.95 -17.32 18.69
CA ASP A 64 15.00 -18.28 18.96
C ASP A 64 14.85 -19.49 18.06
N GLY A 65 15.92 -19.85 17.33
CA GLY A 65 15.85 -20.87 16.28
C GLY A 65 15.58 -22.30 16.76
N LEU A 66 15.82 -22.61 18.05
CA LEU A 66 15.58 -23.93 18.61
C LEU A 66 14.16 -24.08 19.15
N THR A 67 13.64 -23.04 19.81
CA THR A 67 12.37 -23.10 20.56
C THR A 67 11.21 -22.40 19.87
N GLN A 68 11.48 -21.57 18.84
CA GLN A 68 10.49 -20.70 18.17
C GLN A 68 9.79 -19.70 19.12
N LEU A 69 10.32 -19.52 20.33
CA LEU A 69 9.90 -18.46 21.25
C LEU A 69 10.64 -17.17 20.91
N PHE A 70 10.14 -16.01 21.37
CA PHE A 70 10.90 -14.78 21.21
C PHE A 70 12.25 -14.88 21.92
N ASN A 71 13.30 -14.45 21.22
CA ASN A 71 14.64 -14.43 21.74
C ASN A 71 14.78 -13.41 22.88
N ARG A 72 15.80 -13.63 23.71
CA ARG A 72 16.04 -12.82 24.91
C ARG A 72 16.16 -11.34 24.59
N ARG A 73 16.86 -10.98 23.51
CA ARG A 73 17.05 -9.58 23.11
C ARG A 73 15.71 -8.89 22.86
N PHE A 74 14.84 -9.52 22.08
CA PHE A 74 13.51 -9.00 21.80
C PHE A 74 12.68 -8.84 23.08
N MET A 75 12.70 -9.84 23.96
CA MET A 75 11.99 -9.79 25.24
C MET A 75 12.50 -8.65 26.15
N ASP A 76 13.81 -8.50 26.28
CA ASP A 76 14.44 -7.47 27.11
C ASP A 76 14.08 -6.06 26.61
N ASP A 77 14.10 -5.84 25.29
CA ASP A 77 13.76 -4.55 24.68
C ASP A 77 12.26 -4.25 24.81
N LYS A 78 11.39 -5.25 24.62
CA LYS A 78 9.94 -5.08 24.83
C LYS A 78 9.58 -4.83 26.29
N LEU A 79 10.24 -5.50 27.22
CA LEU A 79 10.04 -5.25 28.64
C LEU A 79 10.42 -3.80 29.02
N LYS A 80 11.55 -3.30 28.53
CA LYS A 80 11.96 -1.90 28.73
C LYS A 80 10.94 -0.91 28.15
N GLU A 81 10.43 -1.17 26.95
CA GLU A 81 9.40 -0.35 26.32
C GLU A 81 8.12 -0.31 27.18
N MET A 82 7.63 -1.48 27.62
CA MET A 82 6.43 -1.59 28.45
C MET A 82 6.60 -0.90 29.81
N ILE A 83 7.74 -1.09 30.48
CA ILE A 83 8.06 -0.42 31.75
C ILE A 83 8.12 1.10 31.55
N SER A 84 8.74 1.57 30.47
CA SER A 84 8.78 3.01 30.14
C SER A 84 7.39 3.59 29.90
N TRP A 85 6.50 2.85 29.23
CA TRP A 85 5.13 3.29 28.95
C TRP A 85 4.25 3.35 30.21
N HIS A 86 4.29 2.29 31.04
CA HIS A 86 3.44 2.18 32.23
C HIS A 86 4.03 2.87 33.47
N GLY A 87 5.36 2.88 33.63
CA GLY A 87 6.04 3.52 34.76
C GLY A 87 5.89 5.05 34.80
N ARG A 88 5.38 5.64 33.72
CA ARG A 88 4.98 7.06 33.66
C ARG A 88 3.57 7.34 34.18
N HIS A 89 2.72 6.32 34.34
CA HIS A 89 1.43 6.42 35.01
C HIS A 89 1.60 6.04 36.48
N LYS A 90 1.90 7.04 37.32
CA LYS A 90 1.77 6.90 38.77
C LYS A 90 0.29 6.92 39.14
N PHE A 91 -0.18 5.87 39.82
CA PHE A 91 -1.34 6.00 40.72
C PHE A 91 -0.94 6.82 41.94
#